data_AF-A0A1U8L145-F1
#
_entry.id   AF-A0A1U8L145-F1
#
_cell.length_a   1.000
_cell.length_b   1.000
_cell.length_c   1.000
_cell.angle_alpha   90.00
_cell.angle_beta   90.00
_cell.angle_gamma   90.00
#
_symmetry.space_group_name_H-M   'P 1'
#
loop_
_entity.id
_entity.type
_entity.pdbx_description
1 polymer ?
#
loop_
_entity_poly.entity_id
_entity_poly.type
_entity_poly.pdbx_seq_one_letter_code
_entity_poly.pdbx_strand_id
1 'polypeptide(L)'
;MHLKLEVEIQKSEAEKLQKRKGKVEEDLESLKRDYKKLRLSMRTVGLGKTSEQWRQEVREERAKADQWEKRFQEAQARNEALERGLSESKNEKDELRARMVELERSLCLYRNRNSVTELKASLGKIEEMKGKIEELETALQSCEMRIEFLEANEEQWKN
;
A
#
# COMPACT_ATOMS: atom_id res chain seq x y z
N MET A 1 -27.96 -107.72 16.40
CA MET A 1 -27.10 -106.82 15.60
C MET A 1 -27.29 -105.33 15.91
N HIS A 2 -28.33 -104.90 16.66
CA HIS A 2 -28.60 -103.47 16.93
C HIS A 2 -27.57 -102.73 17.80
N LEU A 3 -27.04 -103.35 18.85
CA LEU A 3 -26.10 -102.68 19.78
C LEU A 3 -24.78 -102.23 19.13
N LYS A 4 -24.35 -102.89 18.05
CA LYS A 4 -23.08 -102.57 17.37
C LYS A 4 -23.19 -101.30 16.51
N LEU A 5 -24.34 -101.13 15.85
CA LEU A 5 -24.69 -99.94 15.07
C LEU A 5 -24.83 -98.69 15.96
N GLU A 6 -25.41 -98.83 17.15
CA GLU A 6 -25.60 -97.73 18.11
C GLU A 6 -24.25 -97.14 18.58
N VAL A 7 -23.28 -98.02 18.88
CA VAL A 7 -21.92 -97.60 19.29
C VAL A 7 -21.18 -96.90 18.16
N GLU A 8 -21.35 -97.34 16.91
CA GLU A 8 -20.77 -96.68 15.73
C GLU A 8 -21.40 -95.31 15.47
N ILE A 9 -22.73 -95.17 15.65
CA ILE A 9 -23.43 -93.88 15.57
C ILE A 9 -22.88 -92.91 16.62
N GLN A 10 -22.80 -93.32 17.89
CA GLN A 10 -22.27 -92.50 18.97
C GLN A 10 -20.81 -92.06 18.74
N LYS A 11 -19.94 -92.95 18.24
CA LYS A 11 -18.57 -92.59 17.85
C LYS A 11 -18.55 -91.53 16.75
N SER A 12 -19.39 -91.70 15.72
CA SER A 12 -19.45 -90.75 14.60
C SER A 12 -19.95 -89.37 15.04
N GLU A 13 -20.86 -89.30 16.01
CA GLU A 13 -21.37 -88.05 16.59
C GLU A 13 -20.32 -87.36 17.47
N ALA A 14 -19.61 -88.14 18.31
CA ALA A 14 -18.52 -87.62 19.14
C ALA A 14 -17.38 -87.05 18.27
N GLU A 15 -17.05 -87.71 17.16
CA GLU A 15 -16.03 -87.23 16.23
C GLU A 15 -16.48 -85.96 15.50
N LYS A 16 -17.75 -85.86 15.10
CA LYS A 16 -18.34 -84.62 14.55
C LYS A 16 -18.32 -83.48 15.57
N LEU A 17 -18.63 -83.76 16.84
CA LEU A 17 -18.57 -82.77 17.92
C LEU A 17 -17.15 -82.28 18.15
N GLN A 18 -16.15 -83.17 18.15
CA GLN A 18 -14.75 -82.78 18.23
C GLN A 18 -14.32 -81.88 17.06
N LYS A 19 -14.67 -82.24 15.83
CA LYS A 19 -14.36 -81.43 14.63
C LYS A 19 -15.02 -80.05 14.71
N ARG A 20 -16.28 -79.98 15.17
CA ARG A 20 -16.98 -78.70 15.39
C ARG A 20 -16.32 -77.87 16.48
N LYS A 21 -15.95 -78.48 17.61
CA LYS A 21 -15.27 -77.80 18.72
C LYS A 21 -13.94 -77.20 18.29
N GLY A 22 -13.11 -77.99 17.59
CA GLY A 22 -11.82 -77.51 17.08
C GLY A 22 -11.97 -76.32 16.13
N LYS A 23 -12.99 -76.34 15.26
CA LYS A 23 -13.26 -75.22 14.35
C LYS A 23 -13.71 -73.95 15.08
N VAL A 24 -14.55 -74.09 16.11
CA VAL A 24 -14.96 -72.96 16.96
C VAL A 24 -13.77 -72.36 17.72
N GLU A 25 -12.84 -73.18 18.20
CA GLU A 25 -11.61 -72.70 18.85
C GLU A 25 -10.69 -71.96 17.86
N GLU A 26 -10.55 -72.44 16.63
CA GLU A 26 -9.78 -71.78 15.57
C GLU A 26 -10.39 -70.42 15.18
N ASP A 27 -11.71 -70.38 14.98
CA ASP A 27 -12.47 -69.16 14.69
C ASP A 27 -12.32 -68.13 15.84
N LEU A 28 -12.38 -68.59 17.09
CA LEU A 28 -12.18 -67.74 18.27
C LEU A 28 -10.79 -67.09 18.28
N GLU A 29 -9.74 -67.85 17.98
CA GLU A 29 -8.38 -67.31 17.95
C GLU A 29 -8.07 -66.46 16.70
N SER A 30 -8.78 -66.68 15.59
CA SER A 30 -8.77 -65.74 14.46
C SER A 30 -9.39 -64.40 14.86
N LEU A 31 -10.60 -64.43 15.45
CA LEU A 31 -11.33 -63.23 15.86
C LEU A 31 -10.52 -62.38 16.86
N LYS A 32 -9.83 -63.02 17.81
CA LYS A 32 -8.98 -62.35 18.80
C LYS A 32 -7.77 -61.68 18.16
N ARG A 33 -7.16 -62.30 17.13
CA ARG A 33 -6.07 -61.69 16.34
C ARG A 33 -6.58 -60.48 15.56
N ASP A 34 -7.71 -60.62 14.88
CA ASP A 34 -8.30 -59.52 14.10
C ASP A 34 -8.67 -58.33 14.98
N TYR A 35 -9.27 -58.58 16.15
CA TYR A 35 -9.58 -57.54 17.13
C TYR A 35 -8.33 -56.78 17.62
N LYS A 36 -7.25 -57.51 17.95
CA LYS A 36 -5.98 -56.88 18.36
C LYS A 36 -5.39 -56.03 17.23
N LYS A 37 -5.43 -56.54 15.99
CA LYS A 37 -4.95 -55.82 14.80
C LYS A 37 -5.75 -54.53 14.58
N LEU A 38 -7.08 -54.61 14.65
CA LEU A 38 -7.96 -53.45 14.54
C LEU A 38 -7.66 -52.38 15.59
N ARG A 39 -7.52 -52.78 16.87
CA ARG A 39 -7.21 -51.85 17.96
C ARG A 39 -5.86 -51.15 17.77
N LEU A 40 -4.85 -51.88 17.30
CA LEU A 40 -3.54 -51.30 16.99
C LEU A 40 -3.65 -50.31 15.84
N SER A 41 -4.32 -50.69 14.75
CA SER A 41 -4.55 -49.80 13.60
C SER A 41 -5.24 -48.50 14.01
N MET A 42 -6.28 -48.57 14.85
CA MET A 42 -6.98 -47.39 15.38
C MET A 42 -6.07 -46.48 16.20
N ARG A 43 -5.15 -47.04 17.01
CA ARG A 43 -4.15 -46.23 17.72
C ARG A 43 -3.17 -45.57 16.76
N THR A 44 -2.67 -46.31 15.77
CA THR A 44 -1.68 -45.81 14.82
C THR A 44 -2.21 -44.65 13.99
N VAL A 45 -3.48 -44.68 13.56
CA VAL A 45 -4.10 -43.58 12.81
C VAL A 45 -4.65 -42.45 13.70
N GLY A 46 -4.35 -42.45 15.00
CA GLY A 46 -4.77 -41.40 15.93
C GLY A 46 -6.25 -41.44 16.32
N LEU A 47 -7.03 -42.40 15.82
CA LEU A 47 -8.42 -42.66 16.22
C LEU A 47 -8.53 -43.27 17.63
N GLY A 48 -7.40 -43.65 18.23
CA GLY A 48 -7.34 -44.15 19.61
C GLY A 48 -7.53 -43.08 20.69
N LYS A 49 -7.70 -41.80 20.30
CA LYS A 49 -8.02 -40.71 21.24
C LYS A 49 -9.39 -40.92 21.88
N THR A 50 -9.51 -40.54 23.15
CA THR A 50 -10.80 -40.57 23.83
C THR A 50 -11.69 -39.44 23.31
N SER A 51 -13.00 -39.61 23.43
CA SER A 51 -13.98 -38.58 23.06
C SER A 51 -13.74 -37.24 23.79
N GLU A 52 -13.19 -37.29 25.01
CA GLU A 52 -12.81 -36.11 25.80
C GLU A 52 -11.67 -35.31 25.14
N GLN A 53 -10.64 -36.01 24.64
CA GLN A 53 -9.50 -35.39 23.95
C GLN A 53 -9.95 -34.71 22.65
N TRP A 54 -10.82 -35.35 21.88
CA TRP A 54 -11.41 -34.74 20.68
C TRP A 54 -12.22 -33.49 21.00
N ARG A 55 -13.04 -33.53 22.05
CA ARG A 55 -13.79 -32.33 22.50
C ARG A 55 -12.84 -31.20 22.90
N GLN A 56 -11.74 -31.54 23.57
CA GLN A 56 -10.75 -30.55 23.98
C GLN A 56 -10.05 -29.90 22.78
N GLU A 57 -9.58 -30.69 21.82
CA GLU A 57 -8.95 -30.19 20.58
C GLU A 57 -9.90 -29.29 19.79
N VAL A 58 -11.16 -29.68 19.65
CA VAL A 58 -12.17 -28.85 18.98
C VAL A 58 -12.37 -27.52 19.70
N ARG A 59 -12.37 -27.50 21.04
CA ARG A 59 -12.47 -26.24 21.81
C ARG A 59 -11.24 -25.36 21.61
N GLU A 60 -10.04 -25.94 21.60
CA GLU A 60 -8.80 -25.20 21.40
C GLU A 60 -8.72 -24.60 19.99
N GLU A 61 -9.06 -25.37 18.95
CA GLU A 61 -9.08 -24.86 17.58
C GLU A 61 -10.16 -23.79 17.38
N ARG A 62 -11.32 -23.91 18.04
CA ARG A 62 -12.33 -22.83 18.05
C ARG A 62 -11.79 -21.56 18.69
N ALA A 63 -11.14 -21.66 19.85
CA ALA A 63 -10.55 -20.49 20.51
C ALA A 63 -9.46 -19.82 19.66
N LYS A 64 -8.65 -20.60 18.93
CA LYS A 64 -7.68 -20.09 17.96
C LYS A 64 -8.38 -19.41 16.78
N ALA A 65 -9.44 -20.00 16.24
CA ALA A 65 -10.21 -19.41 15.15
C ALA A 65 -10.82 -18.05 15.57
N ASP A 66 -11.40 -17.97 16.77
CA ASP A 66 -11.94 -16.73 17.31
C ASP A 66 -10.84 -15.66 17.51
N GLN A 67 -9.64 -16.07 17.91
CA GLN A 67 -8.50 -15.17 18.02
C GLN A 67 -8.05 -14.64 16.64
N TRP A 68 -8.02 -15.50 15.63
CA TRP A 68 -7.69 -15.10 14.26
C TRP A 68 -8.73 -14.17 13.67
N GLU A 69 -10.02 -14.43 13.92
CA GLU A 69 -11.12 -13.57 13.49
C GLU A 69 -10.98 -12.15 14.07
N LYS A 70 -10.69 -12.03 15.39
CA LYS A 70 -10.44 -10.73 16.00
C LYS A 70 -9.25 -10.00 15.37
N ARG A 71 -8.14 -10.70 15.13
CA ARG A 71 -6.96 -10.11 14.48
C ARG A 71 -7.26 -9.66 13.06
N PHE A 72 -8.07 -10.43 12.33
CA PHE A 72 -8.49 -10.08 10.99
C PHE A 72 -9.32 -8.79 11.00
N GLN A 73 -10.30 -8.67 11.89
CA GLN A 73 -11.11 -7.47 12.05
C GLN A 73 -10.27 -6.24 12.46
N GLU A 74 -9.33 -6.41 13.39
CA GLU A 74 -8.39 -5.35 13.77
C GLU A 74 -7.51 -4.90 12.59
N ALA A 75 -6.99 -5.85 11.81
CA ALA A 75 -6.20 -5.56 10.63
C ALA A 75 -7.02 -4.86 9.55
N GLN A 76 -8.27 -5.28 9.35
CA GLN A 76 -9.21 -4.64 8.43
C GLN A 76 -9.49 -3.19 8.84
N ALA A 77 -9.82 -2.94 10.11
CA ALA A 77 -10.08 -1.58 10.61
C ALA A 77 -8.85 -0.66 10.45
N ARG A 78 -7.64 -1.19 10.65
CA ARG A 78 -6.39 -0.46 10.38
C ARG A 78 -6.19 -0.14 8.91
N ASN A 79 -6.46 -1.09 8.01
CA ASN A 79 -6.38 -0.86 6.58
C ASN A 79 -7.37 0.22 6.13
N GLU A 80 -8.62 0.17 6.58
CA GLU A 80 -9.62 1.19 6.27
C GLU A 80 -9.19 2.58 6.80
N ALA A 81 -8.58 2.65 7.98
CA ALA A 81 -8.04 3.90 8.51
C ALA A 81 -6.88 4.44 7.65
N LEU A 82 -5.99 3.57 7.18
CA LEU A 82 -4.88 3.95 6.29
C LEU A 82 -5.38 4.42 4.92
N GLU A 83 -6.39 3.76 4.35
CA GLU A 83 -7.01 4.17 3.09
C GLU A 83 -7.65 5.56 3.19
N ARG A 84 -8.37 5.82 4.30
CA ARG A 84 -8.91 7.16 4.58
C ARG A 84 -7.78 8.21 4.66
N GLY A 85 -6.74 7.94 5.46
CA GLY A 85 -5.61 8.85 5.59
C GLY A 85 -4.85 9.09 4.28
N LEU A 86 -4.74 8.08 3.42
CA LEU A 86 -4.15 8.23 2.07
C LEU A 86 -5.00 9.12 1.17
N SER A 87 -6.33 8.99 1.23
CA SER A 87 -7.25 9.84 0.48
C SER A 87 -7.17 11.29 0.95
N GLU A 88 -7.18 11.51 2.27
CA GLU A 88 -7.03 12.84 2.89
C GLU A 88 -5.71 13.50 2.49
N SER A 89 -4.58 12.81 2.65
CA SER A 89 -3.26 13.32 2.28
C SER A 89 -3.14 13.64 0.79
N LYS A 90 -3.78 12.84 -0.08
CA LYS A 90 -3.82 13.12 -1.51
C LYS A 90 -4.60 14.41 -1.80
N ASN A 91 -5.76 14.60 -1.17
CA ASN A 91 -6.56 15.80 -1.33
C ASN A 91 -5.80 17.05 -0.83
N GLU A 92 -5.18 16.97 0.35
CA GLU A 92 -4.35 18.06 0.89
C GLU A 92 -3.20 18.43 -0.06
N LYS A 93 -2.54 17.43 -0.64
CA LYS A 93 -1.48 17.65 -1.63
C LYS A 93 -1.99 18.38 -2.86
N ASP A 94 -3.18 18.05 -3.34
CA ASP A 94 -3.79 18.70 -4.50
C ASP A 94 -4.21 20.14 -4.18
N GLU A 95 -4.74 20.41 -2.99
CA GLU A 95 -5.00 21.78 -2.50
C GLU A 95 -3.71 22.61 -2.38
N LEU A 96 -2.66 22.04 -1.81
CA LEU A 96 -1.36 22.71 -1.70
C LEU A 96 -0.78 23.03 -3.08
N ARG A 97 -0.93 22.12 -4.05
CA ARG A 97 -0.54 22.35 -5.44
C ARG A 97 -1.33 23.51 -6.05
N ALA A 98 -2.64 23.59 -5.82
CA ALA A 98 -3.46 24.69 -6.31
C ALA A 98 -3.01 26.05 -5.73
N ARG A 99 -2.75 26.11 -4.41
CA ARG A 99 -2.23 27.32 -3.75
C ARG A 99 -0.85 27.73 -4.27
N MET A 100 0.01 26.76 -4.56
CA MET A 100 1.34 27.02 -5.14
C MET A 100 1.23 27.70 -6.51
N VAL A 101 0.32 27.22 -7.38
CA VAL A 101 0.06 27.83 -8.69
C VAL A 101 -0.47 29.27 -8.54
N GLU A 102 -1.32 29.54 -7.56
CA GLU A 102 -1.83 30.89 -7.29
C GLU A 102 -0.74 31.85 -6.78
N LEU A 103 0.14 31.35 -5.90
CA LEU A 103 1.29 32.12 -5.41
C LEU A 103 2.29 32.42 -6.53
N GLU A 104 2.59 31.46 -7.41
CA GLU A 104 3.46 31.67 -8.57
C GLU A 104 2.89 32.76 -9.50
N ARG A 105 1.58 32.73 -9.77
CA ARG A 105 0.90 33.77 -10.55
C ARG A 105 1.02 35.15 -9.88
N SER A 106 0.76 35.21 -8.59
CA SER A 106 0.82 36.45 -7.81
C SER A 106 2.23 37.04 -7.78
N LEU A 107 3.25 36.19 -7.61
CA LEU A 107 4.66 36.59 -7.64
C LEU A 107 5.06 37.14 -9.01
N CYS A 108 4.63 36.49 -10.10
CA CYS A 108 4.88 36.96 -11.46
C CYS A 108 4.27 38.34 -11.70
N LEU A 109 3.02 38.55 -11.27
CA LEU A 109 2.34 39.84 -11.37
C LEU A 109 3.05 40.94 -10.57
N TYR A 110 3.46 40.64 -9.33
CA TYR A 110 4.19 41.59 -8.49
C TYR A 110 5.52 42.00 -9.13
N ARG A 111 6.30 41.02 -9.61
CA ARG A 111 7.59 41.27 -10.26
C ARG A 111 7.42 42.12 -11.52
N ASN A 112 6.42 41.82 -12.35
CA ASN A 112 6.13 42.62 -13.55
C ASN A 112 5.78 44.07 -13.20
N ARG A 113 4.91 44.29 -12.21
CA ARG A 113 4.56 45.64 -11.74
C ARG A 113 5.79 46.42 -11.27
N ASN A 114 6.68 45.78 -10.51
CA ASN A 114 7.89 46.42 -10.02
C ASN A 114 8.82 46.84 -11.17
N SER A 115 9.00 45.97 -12.17
CA SER A 115 9.75 46.30 -13.38
C SER A 115 9.12 47.46 -14.17
N VAL A 116 7.79 47.50 -14.31
CA VAL A 116 7.10 48.61 -14.97
C VAL A 116 7.30 49.92 -14.23
N THR A 117 7.28 49.93 -12.90
CA THR A 117 7.54 51.15 -12.12
C THR A 117 8.97 51.64 -12.25
N GLU A 118 9.96 50.73 -12.25
CA GLU A 118 11.37 51.05 -12.44
C GLU A 118 11.64 51.61 -13.86
N LEU A 119 11.04 51.01 -14.89
CA LEU A 119 11.15 51.49 -16.27
C LEU A 119 10.53 52.87 -16.46
N LYS A 120 9.36 53.14 -15.85
CA LYS A 120 8.72 54.47 -15.89
C LYS A 120 9.60 55.54 -15.25
N ALA A 121 10.20 55.26 -14.10
CA ALA A 121 11.11 56.19 -13.44
C ALA A 121 12.35 56.48 -14.31
N SER A 122 12.91 55.44 -14.93
CA SER A 122 14.05 55.57 -15.84
C SER A 122 13.71 56.37 -17.10
N LEU A 123 12.52 56.17 -17.67
CA LEU A 123 12.04 56.94 -18.82
C LEU A 123 11.91 58.42 -18.50
N GLY A 124 11.29 58.78 -17.36
CA GLY A 124 11.19 60.18 -16.95
C GLY A 124 12.56 60.85 -16.76
N LYS A 125 13.56 60.10 -16.28
CA LYS A 125 14.94 60.59 -16.17
C LYS A 125 15.58 60.85 -17.55
N ILE A 126 15.31 60.00 -18.53
CA ILE A 126 15.78 60.19 -19.91
C ILE A 126 15.12 61.42 -20.54
N GLU A 127 13.82 61.60 -20.34
CA GLU A 127 13.08 62.77 -20.84
C GLU A 127 13.60 64.07 -20.22
N GLU A 128 13.89 64.10 -18.92
CA GLU A 128 14.51 65.25 -18.24
C GLU A 128 15.90 65.57 -18.84
N MET A 129 16.75 64.56 -19.02
CA MET A 129 18.07 64.73 -19.62
C MET A 129 17.98 65.22 -21.07
N LYS A 130 17.00 64.74 -21.83
CA LYS A 130 16.76 65.18 -23.20
C LYS A 130 16.41 66.67 -23.26
N GLY A 131 15.53 67.16 -22.39
CA GLY A 131 15.22 68.59 -22.30
C GLY A 131 16.44 69.45 -21.97
N LYS A 132 17.29 69.00 -21.04
CA LYS A 132 18.56 69.69 -20.73
C LYS A 132 19.52 69.74 -21.93
N ILE A 133 19.57 68.67 -22.73
CA ILE A 133 20.38 68.64 -23.96
C ILE A 133 19.83 69.66 -24.96
N GLU A 134 18.52 69.70 -25.19
CA GLU A 134 17.89 70.68 -26.09
C GLU A 134 18.16 72.13 -25.63
N GLU A 135 18.07 72.42 -24.33
CA GLU A 135 18.44 73.74 -23.77
C GLU A 135 19.92 74.08 -24.06
N LEU A 136 20.84 73.14 -23.82
CA LEU A 136 22.26 73.34 -24.11
C LEU A 136 22.55 73.52 -25.60
N GLU A 137 21.86 72.80 -26.48
CA GLU A 137 21.97 72.96 -27.94
C GLU A 137 21.52 74.36 -28.38
N THR A 138 20.41 74.87 -27.86
CA THR A 138 19.96 76.24 -28.19
C THR A 138 20.93 77.31 -27.66
N ALA A 139 21.49 77.10 -26.47
CA ALA A 139 22.52 77.98 -25.91
C ALA A 139 23.81 77.94 -26.74
N LEU A 140 24.21 76.76 -27.22
CA LEU A 140 25.37 76.59 -28.10
C LEU A 140 25.17 77.33 -29.42
N GLN A 141 24.03 77.13 -30.10
CA GLN A 141 23.69 77.86 -31.33
C GLN A 141 23.73 79.38 -31.14
N SER A 142 23.24 79.88 -30.00
CA SER A 142 23.31 81.30 -29.67
C SER A 142 24.75 81.80 -29.53
N CYS A 143 25.63 81.03 -28.89
CA CYS A 143 27.06 81.32 -28.79
C CYS A 143 27.75 81.27 -30.16
N GLU A 144 27.44 80.28 -30.99
CA GLU A 144 27.97 80.13 -32.36
C GLU A 144 27.63 81.37 -33.20
N MET A 145 26.37 81.81 -33.23
CA MET A 145 25.96 83.04 -33.94
C MET A 145 26.72 84.28 -33.45
N ARG A 146 26.99 84.39 -32.14
CA ARG A 146 27.78 85.50 -31.58
C ARG A 146 29.24 85.46 -32.02
N ILE A 147 29.82 84.27 -32.10
CA ILE A 147 31.20 84.08 -32.58
C ILE A 147 31.27 84.46 -34.06
N GLU A 148 30.40 83.91 -34.91
CA GLU A 148 30.35 84.23 -36.35
C GLU A 148 30.20 85.74 -36.59
N PHE A 149 29.35 86.41 -35.82
CA PHE A 149 29.18 87.86 -35.92
C PHE A 149 30.47 88.63 -35.56
N LEU A 150 31.18 88.21 -34.52
CA LEU A 150 32.45 88.84 -34.11
C LEU A 150 33.56 88.58 -35.13
N GLU A 151 33.66 87.36 -35.66
CA GLU A 151 34.63 86.99 -36.70
C GLU A 151 34.42 87.80 -37.98
N ALA A 152 33.18 87.92 -38.45
CA ALA A 152 32.84 88.75 -39.62
C ALA A 152 33.17 90.24 -39.42
N ASN A 153 32.96 90.76 -38.21
CA ASN A 153 33.34 92.13 -37.87
C ASN A 153 34.87 92.29 -37.85
N GLU A 154 35.61 91.34 -37.26
CA GLU A 154 37.08 91.38 -37.23
C GLU A 154 37.70 91.32 -38.63
N GLU A 155 37.14 90.53 -39.56
CA GLU A 155 37.55 90.52 -40.97
C GLU A 155 37.30 91.87 -41.67
N GLN A 156 36.23 92.60 -41.31
CA GLN A 156 35.98 93.95 -41.82
C GLN A 156 37.01 94.98 -41.33
N TRP A 157 37.58 94.80 -40.14
CA TRP A 157 38.62 95.70 -39.59
C TRP A 157 40.04 95.36 -40.06
N LYS A 158 40.26 94.20 -40.69
CA LYS A 158 41.56 93.73 -41.19
C LYS A 158 41.79 93.95 -42.70
N ASN A 159 40.75 94.29 -43.48
CA ASN A 159 40.84 94.72 -44.88
C ASN A 159 40.90 96.24 -45.00
#